data_AF-A0A0B8QHS0-F1
#
_entry.id   AF-A0A0B8QHS0-F1
#
_cell.length_a   1.000
_cell.length_b   1.000
_cell.length_c   1.000
_cell.angle_alpha   90.00
_cell.angle_beta   90.00
_cell.angle_gamma   90.00
#
_symmetry.space_group_name_H-M   'P 1'
#
loop_
_entity.id
_entity.type
_entity.pdbx_description
1 polymer ?
#
loop_
_entity_poly.entity_id
_entity_poly.type
_entity_poly.pdbx_seq_one_letter_code
_entity_poly.pdbx_strand_id
1 'polypeptide(L)'
;MSQGLNVYSQIGMIMLIGMVTKNGILIVEFANQLRDRGVEFEKAIIDASARRLRPIMMTAFTTLAGSIPLILSTGAGYESRVAVGTVIFFGMAFAA
;
A
#
# COMPACT_ATOMS: atom_id res chain seq x y z
N MET A 1 20.92 8.83 6.88
CA MET A 1 19.52 8.71 6.40
C MET A 1 18.72 9.96 6.75
N SER A 2 19.21 11.17 6.41
CA SER A 2 18.46 12.41 6.62
C SER A 2 18.02 12.97 5.27
N GLN A 3 17.08 12.29 4.61
CA GLN A 3 16.35 12.91 3.51
C GLN A 3 15.31 13.82 4.14
N GLY A 4 15.49 15.14 3.99
CA GLY A 4 14.49 16.12 4.40
C GLY A 4 13.19 15.95 3.61
N LEU A 5 12.08 16.48 4.14
CA LEU A 5 10.79 16.53 3.43
C LEU A 5 10.94 17.31 2.11
N ASN A 6 11.12 16.59 1.01
CA ASN A 6 11.18 17.15 -0.33
C ASN A 6 9.89 16.83 -1.12
N VAL A 7 9.69 17.50 -2.26
CA VAL A 7 8.49 17.32 -3.11
C VAL A 7 8.32 15.85 -3.54
N TYR A 8 9.41 15.14 -3.79
CA TYR A 8 9.42 13.73 -4.14
C TYR A 8 8.89 12.84 -3.00
N SER A 9 9.28 13.11 -1.75
CA SER A 9 8.77 12.42 -0.56
C SER A 9 7.28 12.69 -0.37
N GLN A 10 6.81 13.91 -0.65
CA GLN A 10 5.38 14.26 -0.60
C GLN A 10 4.56 13.52 -1.66
N ILE A 11 5.07 13.44 -2.89
CA ILE A 11 4.44 12.65 -3.95
C ILE A 11 4.39 11.17 -3.56
N GLY A 12 5.46 10.64 -2.94
CA GLY A 12 5.49 9.30 -2.35
C GLY A 12 4.39 9.08 -1.30
N MET A 13 4.19 10.04 -0.40
CA MET A 13 3.13 9.98 0.62
C MET A 13 1.72 9.99 -0.01
N ILE A 14 1.48 10.81 -1.03
CA ILE A 14 0.19 10.84 -1.74
C ILE A 14 -0.10 9.49 -2.41
N MET A 15 0.91 8.89 -3.06
CA MET A 15 0.77 7.56 -3.66
C MET A 15 0.47 6.49 -2.60
N LEU A 16 1.16 6.53 -1.45
CA LEU A 16 0.90 5.63 -0.32
C LEU A 16 -0.55 5.73 0.17
N ILE A 17 -1.07 6.94 0.37
CA ILE A 17 -2.45 7.14 0.80
C ILE A 17 -3.41 6.42 -0.15
N GLY A 18 -3.25 6.61 -1.47
CA GLY A 18 -4.07 5.93 -2.46
C GLY A 18 -3.95 4.40 -2.43
N MET A 19 -2.72 3.88 -2.32
CA MET A 19 -2.46 2.45 -2.27
C MET A 19 -3.10 1.78 -1.04
N VAL A 20 -2.91 2.37 0.14
CA VAL A 20 -3.44 1.85 1.40
C VAL A 20 -4.97 1.97 1.43
N THR A 21 -5.49 3.12 1.00
CA THR A 21 -6.94 3.36 0.98
C THR A 21 -7.66 2.40 0.02
N LYS A 22 -7.07 2.10 -1.15
CA LYS A 22 -7.62 1.08 -2.08
C LYS A 22 -7.78 -0.28 -1.40
N ASN A 23 -6.79 -0.71 -0.64
CA ASN A 23 -6.84 -2.01 0.06
C ASN A 23 -7.96 -2.02 1.11
N GLY A 24 -8.11 -0.93 1.88
CA GLY A 24 -9.17 -0.77 2.88
C GLY A 24 -10.57 -0.71 2.27
N ILE A 25 -10.78 0.12 1.24
CA ILE A 25 -12.08 0.25 0.55
C ILE A 25 -12.54 -1.10 0.01
N LEU A 26 -11.63 -1.90 -0.58
CA LEU A 26 -11.98 -3.19 -1.16
C LEU A 26 -12.45 -4.23 -0.14
N ILE A 27 -12.03 -4.13 1.13
CA ILE A 27 -12.52 -5.00 2.21
C ILE A 27 -13.92 -4.56 2.62
N VAL A 28 -14.09 -3.26 2.90
CA VAL A 28 -15.36 -2.67 3.33
C VAL A 28 -16.44 -2.88 2.27
N GLU A 29 -16.12 -2.67 1.00
CA GLU A 29 -17.04 -2.87 -0.10
C GLU A 29 -17.47 -4.33 -0.25
N PHE A 30 -16.55 -5.29 -0.07
CA PHE A 30 -16.89 -6.71 -0.14
C PHE A 30 -17.74 -7.15 1.05
N ALA A 31 -17.47 -6.60 2.25
CA ALA A 31 -18.29 -6.82 3.43
C ALA A 31 -19.72 -6.27 3.24
N ASN A 32 -19.85 -5.06 2.68
CA ASN A 32 -21.15 -4.48 2.34
C ASN A 32 -21.89 -5.33 1.29
N GLN A 33 -21.21 -5.77 0.22
CA GLN A 33 -21.82 -6.65 -0.79
C GLN A 33 -22.31 -7.99 -0.20
N LEU A 34 -21.60 -8.56 0.78
CA LEU A 34 -22.04 -9.76 1.48
C LEU A 34 -23.25 -9.48 2.38
N ARG A 35 -23.27 -8.31 3.02
CA ARG A 35 -24.38 -7.86 3.85
C ARG A 35 -25.65 -7.60 3.03
N ASP A 36 -25.52 -7.03 1.84
CA ASP A 36 -26.63 -6.83 0.89
C ASP A 36 -27.22 -8.17 0.40
N ARG A 37 -26.44 -9.25 0.45
CA ARG A 37 -26.88 -10.63 0.18
C ARG A 37 -27.50 -11.33 1.40
N GLY A 38 -27.66 -10.61 2.51
CA GLY A 38 -28.25 -11.14 3.75
C GLY A 38 -27.27 -11.88 4.66
N VAL A 39 -25.96 -11.79 4.44
CA VAL A 39 -24.96 -12.39 5.34
C VAL A 39 -24.84 -11.54 6.60
N GLU A 40 -24.76 -12.20 7.76
CA GLU A 40 -24.52 -11.55 9.05
C GLU A 40 -23.20 -10.74 9.04
N PHE A 41 -23.19 -9.58 9.70
CA PHE A 41 -22.09 -8.61 9.65
C PHE A 41 -20.73 -9.21 10.03
N GLU A 42 -20.68 -9.99 11.12
CA GLU A 42 -19.43 -10.58 11.60
C GLU A 42 -18.88 -11.58 10.58
N LYS A 43 -19.74 -12.44 10.04
CA LYS A 43 -19.38 -13.40 9.00
C LYS A 43 -18.95 -12.70 7.70
N ALA A 44 -19.64 -11.64 7.32
CA ALA A 44 -19.33 -10.85 6.13
C ALA A 44 -17.93 -10.21 6.21
N ILE A 45 -17.55 -9.66 7.38
CA ILE A 45 -16.20 -9.08 7.59
C ILE A 45 -15.12 -10.15 7.53
N ILE A 46 -15.33 -11.30 8.18
CA ILE A 46 -14.36 -12.40 8.19
C ILE A 46 -14.15 -12.92 6.76
N ASP A 47 -15.23 -13.18 6.03
CA ASP A 47 -15.18 -13.67 4.65
C ASP A 47 -14.54 -12.64 3.70
N ALA A 48 -14.87 -11.35 3.85
CA ALA A 48 -14.27 -10.28 3.07
C ALA A 48 -12.77 -10.17 3.32
N SER A 49 -12.36 -10.17 4.59
CA SER A 49 -10.95 -10.08 5.00
C SER A 49 -10.15 -11.28 4.50
N ALA A 50 -10.67 -12.50 4.66
CA ALA A 50 -10.00 -13.72 4.21
C ALA A 50 -9.80 -13.76 2.69
N ARG A 51 -10.80 -13.33 1.90
CA ARG A 51 -10.70 -13.30 0.43
C ARG A 51 -9.73 -12.23 -0.07
N ARG A 52 -9.58 -11.12 0.66
CA ARG A 52 -8.72 -10.00 0.27
C ARG A 52 -7.29 -10.14 0.76
N LEU A 53 -7.03 -10.95 1.77
CA LEU A 53 -5.69 -11.16 2.34
C LEU A 53 -4.66 -11.54 1.27
N ARG A 54 -4.95 -12.55 0.43
CA ARG A 54 -4.02 -12.99 -0.62
C ARG A 54 -3.75 -11.89 -1.67
N PRO A 55 -4.77 -11.22 -2.23
CA PRO A 55 -4.56 -10.06 -3.10
C PRO A 55 -3.78 -8.90 -2.46
N ILE A 56 -4.06 -8.54 -1.20
CA ILE A 56 -3.39 -7.44 -0.50
C ILE A 56 -1.92 -7.76 -0.26
N MET A 57 -1.62 -9.00 0.17
CA MET A 57 -0.23 -9.44 0.33
C MET A 57 0.52 -9.44 -0.99
N MET A 58 -0.12 -9.88 -2.08
CA MET A 58 0.49 -9.86 -3.43
C MET A 58 0.89 -8.44 -3.85
N THR A 59 0.01 -7.45 -3.66
CA THR A 59 0.32 -6.07 -4.03
C THR A 59 1.39 -5.47 -3.13
N ALA A 60 1.32 -5.71 -1.82
CA ALA A 60 2.34 -5.26 -0.86
C ALA A 60 3.73 -5.78 -1.21
N PHE A 61 3.88 -7.11 -1.42
CA PHE A 61 5.16 -7.69 -1.79
C PHE A 61 5.67 -7.19 -3.14
N THR A 62 4.78 -7.00 -4.12
CA THR A 62 5.17 -6.46 -5.43
C THR A 62 5.69 -5.03 -5.30
N THR A 63 5.02 -4.19 -4.52
CA THR A 63 5.44 -2.81 -4.28
C THR A 63 6.75 -2.74 -3.49
N LEU A 64 6.93 -3.58 -2.46
CA LEU A 64 8.17 -3.67 -1.71
C LEU A 64 9.34 -4.11 -2.61
N ALA A 65 9.16 -5.18 -3.38
CA ALA A 65 10.19 -5.64 -4.32
C ALA A 65 10.51 -4.58 -5.38
N GLY A 66 9.49 -3.90 -5.92
CA GLY A 66 9.65 -2.85 -6.92
C GLY A 66 10.31 -1.57 -6.39
N SER A 67 10.28 -1.33 -5.08
CA SER A 67 10.92 -0.17 -4.46
C SER A 67 12.38 -0.40 -4.06
N ILE A 68 12.86 -1.65 -4.02
CA ILE A 68 14.27 -2.00 -3.74
C ILE A 68 15.23 -1.31 -4.73
N PRO A 69 15.05 -1.39 -6.06
CA PRO A 69 15.95 -0.74 -7.01
C PRO A 69 15.96 0.79 -6.91
N LEU A 70 14.85 1.39 -6.47
CA LEU A 70 14.75 2.85 -6.28
C LEU A 70 15.60 3.32 -5.11
N ILE A 71 15.65 2.54 -4.03
CA ILE A 71 16.45 2.82 -2.84
C ILE A 71 17.94 2.59 -3.12
N LEU A 72 18.28 1.59 -3.92
CA LEU A 72 19.67 1.27 -4.30
C LEU A 72 20.18 2.06 -5.51
N SER A 73 19.36 2.94 -6.10
CA SER A 73 19.73 3.66 -7.32
C SER A 73 20.91 4.61 -7.05
N THR A 74 21.90 4.60 -7.94
CA THR A 74 23.05 5.52 -7.93
C THR A 74 23.11 6.35 -9.22
N GLY A 75 23.79 7.49 -9.20
CA GLY A 75 23.99 8.36 -10.37
C GLY A 75 23.07 9.58 -10.41
N ALA A 76 22.93 10.22 -11.58
CA ALA A 76 22.16 11.46 -11.71
C ALA A 76 20.68 11.25 -11.34
N GLY A 77 20.15 12.13 -10.47
CA GLY A 77 18.76 12.06 -9.99
C GLY A 77 18.50 10.99 -8.91
N TYR A 78 19.55 10.42 -8.29
CA TYR A 78 19.38 9.41 -7.24
C TYR A 78 18.62 9.93 -6.02
N GLU A 79 18.85 11.18 -5.58
CA GLU A 79 18.18 11.73 -4.40
C GLU A 79 16.65 11.69 -4.51
N SER A 80 16.11 12.00 -5.69
CA SER A 80 14.67 11.94 -5.97
C SER A 80 14.12 10.52 -5.95
N ARG A 81 14.86 9.56 -6.54
CA ARG A 81 14.46 8.14 -6.58
C ARG A 81 14.50 7.49 -5.22
N VAL A 82 15.55 7.75 -4.44
CA VAL A 82 15.70 7.21 -3.09
C VAL A 82 14.66 7.82 -2.15
N ALA A 83 14.35 9.12 -2.27
CA ALA A 83 13.28 9.76 -1.49
C ALA A 83 11.91 9.09 -1.68
N VAL A 84 11.47 8.92 -2.93
CA VAL A 84 10.20 8.24 -3.23
C VAL A 84 10.24 6.76 -2.83
N GLY A 85 11.34 6.07 -3.17
CA GLY A 85 11.51 4.65 -2.88
C GLY A 85 11.46 4.35 -1.39
N THR A 86 12.11 5.17 -0.57
CA THR A 86 12.14 5.03 0.89
C THR A 86 10.74 5.20 1.48
N VAL A 87 10.03 6.26 1.09
CA VAL A 87 8.66 6.49 1.56
C VAL A 87 7.76 5.31 1.21
N ILE A 88 7.76 4.89 -0.06
CA ILE A 88 6.90 3.78 -0.51
C ILE A 88 7.24 2.46 0.21
N PHE A 89 8.53 2.14 0.34
CA PHE A 89 8.97 0.87 0.91
C PHE A 89 8.57 0.77 2.39
N PHE A 90 8.98 1.75 3.21
CA PHE A 90 8.64 1.74 4.63
C PHE A 90 7.12 1.92 4.84
N GLY A 91 6.49 2.82 4.08
CA GLY A 91 5.05 3.05 4.18
C GLY A 91 4.21 1.81 3.86
N MET A 92 4.55 1.07 2.79
CA MET A 92 3.87 -0.17 2.45
C MET A 92 4.19 -1.29 3.45
N ALA A 93 5.43 -1.38 3.94
CA ALA A 93 5.82 -2.40 4.91
C ALA A 93 5.05 -2.31 6.23
N PHE A 94 4.68 -1.10 6.67
CA PHE A 94 3.90 -0.88 7.88
C PHE A 94 2.38 -0.92 7.66
N ALA A 95 1.90 -0.65 6.44
CA ALA A 95 0.48 -0.51 6.15
C ALA A 95 -0.19 -1.75 5.55
N ALA A 96 0.60 -2.70 5.04
CA ALA A 96 0.12 -4.00 4.56
C ALA A 96 -0.14 -4.97 5.72
#